data_AF-A0A963KT14-F1
#
_entry.id   AF-A0A963KT14-F1
#
_cell.length_a   1.000
_cell.length_b   1.000
_cell.length_c   1.000
_cell.angle_alpha   90.00
_cell.angle_beta   90.00
_cell.angle_gamma   90.00
#
_symmetry.space_group_name_H-M   'P 1'
#
loop_
_entity.id
_entity.type
_entity.pdbx_description
1 polymer ?
#
loop_
_entity_poly.entity_id
_entity_poly.type
_entity_poly.pdbx_seq_one_letter_code
_entity_poly.pdbx_strand_id
1 'polypeptide(L)'
;MAEVRYSRGESDNRPWGRWEVLETGDGFIVKRISVTPGGVLSLQLHHHRSEHWVIVAGKARVTIGEDTSDHGVGDHVHIPVETWHRAANPFDEPMEFV
;
A
#
# COMPACT_ATOMS: atom_id res chain seq x y z
N MET A 1 14.94 -17.04 -6.16
CA MET A 1 14.35 -15.85 -5.50
C MET A 1 13.77 -16.36 -4.20
N ALA A 2 14.27 -15.92 -3.04
CA ALA A 2 13.72 -16.36 -1.76
C ALA A 2 12.24 -15.95 -1.72
N GLU A 3 11.35 -16.93 -1.66
CA GLU A 3 9.91 -16.73 -1.60
C GLU A 3 9.61 -16.15 -0.22
N VAL A 4 9.43 -14.82 -0.13
CA VAL A 4 8.96 -14.19 1.12
C VAL A 4 7.52 -14.63 1.29
N ARG A 5 7.31 -15.70 2.06
CA ARG A 5 5.99 -16.20 2.41
C ARG A 5 5.48 -15.39 3.59
N TYR A 6 4.59 -14.45 3.29
CA TYR A 6 3.80 -13.81 4.33
C TYR A 6 2.85 -14.82 4.96
N SER A 7 2.61 -14.68 6.26
CA SER A 7 1.57 -15.43 6.96
C SER A 7 0.48 -14.50 7.47
N ARG A 8 -0.77 -14.98 7.51
CA ARG A 8 -1.87 -14.22 8.12
C ARG A 8 -1.52 -13.82 9.56
N GLY A 9 -1.73 -12.55 9.89
CA GLY A 9 -1.39 -11.95 11.19
C GLY A 9 0.05 -11.41 11.30
N GLU A 10 0.91 -11.65 10.31
CA GLU A 10 2.24 -11.06 10.28
C GLU A 10 2.14 -9.54 10.12
N SER A 11 2.94 -8.79 10.88
CA SER A 11 2.95 -7.33 10.86
C SER A 11 4.29 -6.73 11.27
N ASP A 12 4.56 -5.50 10.84
CA ASP A 12 5.75 -4.74 11.26
C ASP A 12 5.43 -3.24 11.33
N ASN A 13 6.06 -2.56 12.29
CA ASN A 13 5.99 -1.11 12.45
C ASN A 13 7.15 -0.47 11.69
N ARG A 14 6.83 0.52 10.86
CA ARG A 14 7.77 1.25 10.00
C ARG A 14 7.78 2.72 10.39
N PRO A 15 8.81 3.48 10.02
CA PRO A 15 8.83 4.93 10.28
C PRO A 15 7.65 5.71 9.68
N TRP A 16 6.98 5.16 8.66
CA TRP A 16 5.80 5.75 8.03
C TRP A 16 4.46 5.23 8.59
N GLY A 17 4.47 4.24 9.49
CA GLY A 17 3.25 3.61 10.00
C GLY A 17 3.38 2.11 10.23
N ARG A 18 2.43 1.30 9.75
CA ARG A 18 2.39 -0.14 9.99
C ARG A 18 1.80 -0.89 8.80
N TRP A 19 2.24 -2.13 8.60
CA TRP A 19 1.53 -3.08 7.74
C TRP A 19 1.14 -4.34 8.51
N GLU A 20 0.06 -4.98 8.08
CA GLU A 20 -0.43 -6.26 8.60
C GLU A 20 -0.99 -7.12 7.47
N VAL A 21 -0.68 -8.41 7.47
CA VAL A 21 -1.23 -9.38 6.52
C VAL A 21 -2.57 -9.87 7.04
N LEU A 22 -3.65 -9.53 6.33
CA LEU A 22 -5.01 -9.92 6.69
C LEU A 22 -5.36 -11.32 6.19
N GLU A 23 -4.88 -11.69 5.00
CA GLU A 23 -5.13 -12.99 4.38
C GLU A 23 -4.06 -13.32 3.32
N THR A 24 -3.87 -14.61 3.06
CA THR A 24 -2.96 -15.13 2.04
C THR A 24 -3.59 -16.28 1.28
N GLY A 25 -3.31 -16.39 -0.02
CA GLY A 25 -3.69 -17.55 -0.83
C GLY A 25 -2.67 -17.80 -1.93
N ASP A 26 -2.91 -18.83 -2.75
CA ASP A 26 -1.94 -19.33 -3.74
C ASP A 26 -1.46 -18.30 -4.79
N GLY A 27 -2.15 -17.16 -4.92
CA GLY A 27 -1.77 -16.09 -5.85
C GLY A 27 -1.96 -14.68 -5.30
N PHE A 28 -2.26 -14.50 -4.02
CA PHE A 28 -2.52 -13.18 -3.46
C PHE A 28 -2.12 -13.06 -2.00
N ILE A 29 -1.86 -11.83 -1.60
CA ILE A 29 -1.71 -11.42 -0.20
C ILE A 29 -2.56 -10.17 -0.02
N VAL A 30 -3.42 -10.16 0.99
CA VAL A 30 -4.17 -8.97 1.39
C VAL A 30 -3.46 -8.35 2.58
N LYS A 31 -3.10 -7.07 2.48
CA LYS A 31 -2.46 -6.35 3.58
C LYS A 31 -3.26 -5.13 3.95
N ARG A 32 -3.41 -4.87 5.24
CA ARG A 32 -3.75 -3.53 5.72
C ARG A 32 -2.48 -2.73 5.88
N ILE A 33 -2.45 -1.55 5.29
CA ILE A 33 -1.38 -0.57 5.44
C ILE A 33 -1.96 0.66 6.11
N SER A 34 -1.43 1.01 7.28
CA SER A 34 -1.78 2.23 8.02
C SER A 34 -0.60 3.19 7.93
N VAL A 35 -0.84 4.43 7.49
CA VAL A 35 0.20 5.44 7.28
C VAL A 35 -0.11 6.67 8.13
N THR A 36 0.83 7.01 9.01
CA THR A 36 0.71 8.18 9.89
C THR A 36 0.76 9.49 9.09
N PRO A 37 0.24 10.61 9.62
CA PRO A 37 0.44 11.93 9.05
C PRO A 37 1.91 12.20 8.69
N GLY A 38 2.15 12.73 7.49
CA GLY A 38 3.48 12.95 6.92
C GLY A 38 4.24 11.67 6.48
N GLY A 39 3.68 10.48 6.71
CA GLY A 39 4.32 9.20 6.40
C GLY A 39 4.42 8.94 4.90
N VAL A 40 5.54 8.37 4.44
CA VAL A 40 5.78 8.07 3.02
C VAL A 40 6.35 6.66 2.90
N LEU A 41 5.67 5.81 2.12
CA LEU A 41 6.21 4.51 1.74
C LEU A 41 7.35 4.69 0.72
N SER A 42 8.29 3.76 0.72
CA SER A 42 9.35 3.73 -0.31
C SER A 42 8.76 3.62 -1.70
N LEU A 43 9.42 4.21 -2.71
CA LEU A 43 9.09 3.99 -4.11
C LEU A 43 9.40 2.53 -4.47
N GLN A 44 8.42 1.80 -4.99
CA GLN A 44 8.53 0.37 -5.28
C GLN A 44 8.24 0.04 -6.74
N LEU A 45 8.82 -1.09 -7.21
CA LEU A 45 8.57 -1.71 -8.49
C LEU A 45 8.42 -3.21 -8.26
N HIS A 46 7.43 -3.84 -8.90
CA HIS A 46 7.19 -5.28 -8.80
C HIS A 46 7.16 -5.91 -10.19
N HIS A 47 8.03 -6.90 -10.42
CA HIS A 47 8.14 -7.59 -11.72
C HIS A 47 7.08 -8.68 -11.95
N HIS A 48 6.45 -9.18 -10.88
CA HIS A 48 5.61 -10.39 -10.97
C HIS A 48 4.22 -10.22 -10.35
N ARG A 49 3.87 -9.01 -9.89
CA ARG A 49 2.55 -8.75 -9.32
C ARG A 49 2.07 -7.34 -9.67
N SER A 50 0.77 -7.23 -9.87
CA SER A 50 0.04 -5.97 -9.77
C SER A 50 -0.42 -5.77 -8.33
N GLU A 51 -0.81 -4.54 -8.00
CA GLU A 51 -1.44 -4.23 -6.72
C GLU A 51 -2.77 -3.53 -6.95
N HIS A 52 -3.71 -3.79 -6.06
CA HIS A 52 -5.01 -3.12 -6.03
C HIS A 52 -5.19 -2.60 -4.62
N TRP A 53 -5.32 -1.29 -4.46
CA TRP A 53 -5.52 -0.67 -3.17
C TRP A 53 -6.91 -0.06 -3.10
N VAL A 54 -7.58 -0.22 -1.97
CA VAL A 54 -8.80 0.51 -1.62
C VAL A 54 -8.54 1.35 -0.39
N ILE A 55 -8.76 2.66 -0.48
CA ILE A 55 -8.62 3.54 0.68
C ILE A 55 -9.80 3.28 1.61
N VAL A 56 -9.51 2.86 2.85
CA VAL A 56 -10.54 2.52 3.84
C VAL A 56 -10.65 3.56 4.95
N ALA A 57 -9.63 4.39 5.13
CA ALA A 57 -9.65 5.52 6.06
C ALA A 57 -8.76 6.67 5.57
N GLY A 58 -9.14 7.90 5.88
CA GLY A 58 -8.36 9.09 5.58
C GLY A 58 -8.24 9.40 4.08
N LYS A 59 -7.10 9.98 3.70
CA LYS A 59 -6.80 10.39 2.33
C LYS A 59 -5.36 9.99 1.99
N ALA A 60 -5.15 9.38 0.82
CA ALA A 60 -3.85 8.98 0.34
C ALA A 60 -3.42 9.84 -0.85
N ARG A 61 -2.11 10.14 -0.95
CA ARG A 61 -1.49 10.59 -2.19
C ARG A 61 -0.74 9.43 -2.79
N VAL A 62 -1.12 9.04 -4.00
CA VAL A 62 -0.55 7.88 -4.69
C VAL A 62 0.20 8.38 -5.92
N THR A 63 1.43 7.89 -6.08
CA THR A 63 2.19 8.02 -7.33
C THR A 63 2.12 6.69 -8.08
N ILE A 64 1.81 6.73 -9.38
CA ILE A 64 1.83 5.59 -10.32
C ILE A 64 2.54 6.04 -11.60
N GLY A 65 3.71 5.49 -11.88
CA GLY A 65 4.58 5.98 -12.94
C GLY A 65 4.97 7.44 -12.68
N GLU A 66 4.59 8.32 -13.60
CA GLU A 66 4.83 9.76 -13.51
C GLU A 66 3.64 10.53 -12.90
N ASP A 67 2.48 9.88 -12.81
CA ASP A 67 1.25 10.52 -12.33
C ASP A 67 1.18 10.46 -10.80
N THR A 68 0.74 11.56 -10.20
CA THR A 68 0.48 11.63 -8.76
C THR A 68 -0.89 12.24 -8.51
N SER A 69 -1.75 11.51 -7.80
CA SER A 69 -3.12 11.90 -7.51
C SER A 69 -3.49 11.60 -6.06
N ASP A 70 -4.50 12.31 -5.59
CA ASP A 70 -5.07 12.16 -4.26
C ASP A 70 -6.32 11.27 -4.31
N HIS A 71 -6.47 10.37 -3.35
CA HIS A 71 -7.56 9.39 -3.25
C HIS A 71 -8.16 9.41 -1.84
N GLY A 72 -9.49 9.47 -1.74
CA GLY A 72 -10.25 9.44 -0.49
C GLY A 72 -10.86 8.07 -0.21
N VAL A 73 -11.55 7.95 0.92
CA VAL A 73 -12.22 6.71 1.34
C VAL A 73 -13.17 6.20 0.25
N GLY A 74 -13.04 4.92 -0.10
CA GLY A 74 -13.83 4.25 -1.14
C GLY A 74 -13.18 4.28 -2.53
N ASP A 75 -12.16 5.12 -2.74
CA ASP A 75 -11.44 5.14 -4.01
C ASP A 75 -10.57 3.89 -4.17
N HIS A 76 -10.52 3.41 -5.41
CA HIS A 76 -9.70 2.29 -5.83
C HIS A 76 -8.51 2.78 -6.66
N VAL A 77 -7.37 2.14 -6.42
CA VAL A 77 -6.12 2.39 -7.13
C VAL A 77 -5.62 1.06 -7.69
N HIS A 78 -5.43 0.99 -9.00
CA HIS A 78 -4.81 -0.15 -9.67
C HIS A 78 -3.39 0.19 -10.11
N ILE A 79 -2.44 -0.65 -9.70
CA ILE A 79 -1.03 -0.53 -10.00
C ILE A 79 -0.65 -1.73 -10.88
N PRO A 80 -0.38 -1.51 -12.17
CA PRO A 80 0.05 -2.58 -13.06
C PRO A 80 1.42 -3.14 -12.66
N VAL A 81 1.71 -4.35 -13.14
CA VAL A 81 3.05 -4.95 -13.05
C VAL A 81 4.07 -4.01 -13.71
N GLU A 82 5.32 -4.03 -13.22
CA GLU A 82 6.43 -3.23 -13.76
C GLU A 82 6.18 -1.72 -13.77
N THR A 83 5.30 -1.22 -12.89
CA THR A 83 5.03 0.20 -12.73
C THR A 83 5.57 0.71 -11.41
N TRP A 84 6.34 1.82 -11.44
CA TRP A 84 6.81 2.47 -10.22
C TRP A 84 5.65 3.06 -9.44
N HIS A 85 5.59 2.83 -8.13
CA HIS A 85 4.48 3.32 -7.32
C HIS A 85 4.86 3.57 -5.86
N ARG A 86 4.09 4.42 -5.18
CA ARG A 86 4.13 4.60 -3.72
C ARG A 86 2.85 5.25 -3.20
N ALA A 87 2.53 4.97 -1.94
CA ALA A 87 1.56 5.75 -1.17
C ALA A 87 2.29 6.72 -0.22
N ALA A 88 1.74 7.92 -0.08
CA ALA A 88 2.15 8.92 0.89
C ALA A 88 0.91 9.46 1.60
N ASN A 89 1.08 9.87 2.85
CA ASN A 89 0.07 10.62 3.58
C ASN A 89 0.61 12.02 3.89
N PRO A 90 0.48 12.99 2.96
CA PRO A 90 0.91 14.37 3.21
C PRO A 90 -0.08 15.17 4.08
N PHE A 91 -1.12 14.53 4.63
CA PHE A 91 -2.21 15.18 5.34
C PHE A 91 -2.06 15.01 6.86
N ASP A 92 -2.95 15.67 7.61
CA ASP A 92 -2.87 15.79 9.07
C ASP A 92 -3.55 14.64 9.83
N GLU A 93 -4.32 13.81 9.12
CA GLU A 93 -5.01 12.64 9.68
C GLU A 93 -4.39 11.33 9.17
N PRO A 94 -4.38 10.24 9.98
CA PRO A 94 -3.95 8.93 9.51
C PRO A 94 -4.74 8.46 8.29
N MET A 95 -4.10 7.67 7.42
CA MET A 95 -4.77 7.01 6.30
C MET A 95 -4.51 5.51 6.32
N GLU A 96 -5.48 4.75 5.83
CA GLU A 96 -5.38 3.31 5.71
C GLU A 96 -5.84 2.85 4.33
N PHE A 97 -5.15 1.87 3.77
CA PHE A 97 -5.59 1.14 2.59
C PHE A 97 -5.40 -0.35 2.75
N VAL A 98 -6.19 -1.11 1.99
CA VAL A 98 -6.14 -2.58 1.90
C VAL A 98 -5.86 -3.00 0.47
#